data_AF-A0A554UKX0-F1
#
_entry.id   AF-A0A554UKX0-F1
#
_cell.length_a   1.000
_cell.length_b   1.000
_cell.length_c   1.000
_cell.angle_alpha   90.00
_cell.angle_beta   90.00
_cell.angle_gamma   90.00
#
_symmetry.space_group_name_H-M   'P 1'
#
loop_
_entity.id
_entity.type
_entity.pdbx_description
1 polymer ?
#
loop_
_entity_poly.entity_id
_entity_poly.type
_entity_poly.pdbx_seq_one_letter_code
_entity_poly.pdbx_strand_id
1 'polypeptide(L)'
;MSDRLAVSQLGGLSRLAAGGQGVVFSAPAVRMQYASSLVFKEYRADVRAGLDVSVLEAMPAYLESLPFSAGMELLSRSAWPCRLVESDGVVVGFVMPAIPPEFFVQMR
;
A
#
# COMPACT_ATOMS: atom_id res chain seq x y z
N MET A 1 6.53 2.55 -18.52
CA MET A 1 5.78 3.66 -17.88
C MET A 1 5.48 3.20 -16.47
N SER A 2 5.91 3.94 -15.45
CA SER A 2 5.74 3.50 -14.06
C SER A 2 4.25 3.63 -13.70
N ASP A 3 3.57 2.52 -13.39
CA ASP A 3 2.15 2.49 -13.00
C ASP A 3 1.98 2.92 -11.53
N ARG A 4 2.49 4.12 -11.21
CA ARG A 4 2.41 4.72 -9.87
C ARG A 4 1.18 5.60 -9.73
N LEU A 5 0.71 5.77 -8.50
CA LEU A 5 -0.38 6.69 -8.17
C LEU A 5 0.21 7.99 -7.63
N ALA A 6 -0.26 9.14 -8.10
CA ALA A 6 -0.05 10.39 -7.40
C ALA A 6 -0.86 10.41 -6.09
N VAL A 7 -0.34 11.02 -5.03
CA VAL A 7 -1.06 11.19 -3.75
C VAL A 7 -2.46 11.81 -3.94
N SER A 8 -2.60 12.73 -4.89
CA SER A 8 -3.89 13.38 -5.22
C SER A 8 -4.97 12.40 -5.71
N GLN A 9 -4.58 11.22 -6.21
CA GLN A 9 -5.49 10.18 -6.69
C GLN A 9 -6.04 9.29 -5.56
N LEU A 10 -5.54 9.43 -4.32
CA LEU A 10 -5.92 8.56 -3.21
C LEU A 10 -7.25 8.95 -2.53
N GLY A 11 -7.72 10.19 -2.77
CA GLY A 11 -8.92 10.73 -2.15
C GLY A 11 -8.67 11.32 -0.76
N GLY A 12 -9.74 11.49 0.03
CA GLY A 12 -9.66 12.04 1.38
C GLY A 12 -8.95 11.10 2.34
N LEU A 13 -7.65 11.33 2.57
CA LEU A 13 -6.82 10.54 3.47
C LEU A 13 -7.22 10.77 4.93
N SER A 14 -7.51 9.70 5.67
CA SER A 14 -7.71 9.71 7.12
C SER A 14 -6.68 8.79 7.78
N ARG A 15 -6.04 9.27 8.84
CA ARG A 15 -4.98 8.52 9.54
C ARG A 15 -5.56 7.34 10.31
N LEU A 16 -5.00 6.16 10.12
CA LEU A 16 -5.40 4.91 10.78
C LEU A 16 -4.40 4.50 11.86
N ALA A 17 -3.11 4.52 11.55
CA ALA A 17 -2.05 4.09 12.45
C ALA A 17 -0.72 4.79 12.13
N ALA A 18 0.24 4.72 13.05
CA ALA A 18 1.62 5.13 12.79
C ALA A 18 2.60 4.23 13.53
N GLY A 19 3.81 4.11 13.00
CA GLY A 19 4.92 3.39 13.60
C GLY A 19 6.26 3.97 13.19
N GLY A 20 7.36 3.28 13.53
CA GLY A 20 8.72 3.82 13.36
C GLY A 20 9.08 4.21 11.93
N GLN A 21 8.48 3.56 10.92
CA GLN A 21 8.81 3.80 9.51
C GLN A 21 7.86 4.74 8.79
N GLY A 22 6.65 4.96 9.31
CA GLY A 22 5.58 5.52 8.49
C GLY A 22 4.24 5.65 9.18
N VAL A 23 3.30 6.19 8.42
CA VAL A 23 1.90 6.39 8.80
C VAL A 23 1.03 5.65 7.79
N VAL A 24 -0.05 5.03 8.27
CA VAL A 24 -1.03 4.37 7.42
C VAL A 24 -2.30 5.22 7.39
N PHE A 25 -2.80 5.49 6.19
CA PHE A 25 -4.00 6.26 5.90
C PHE A 25 -5.02 5.43 5.12
N SER A 26 -6.30 5.80 5.19
CA SER A 26 -7.30 5.31 4.23
C SER A 26 -7.02 5.86 2.83
N ALA A 27 -7.23 5.06 1.78
CA ALA A 27 -7.11 5.51 0.38
C ALA A 27 -8.43 5.27 -0.40
N PRO A 28 -9.52 5.99 -0.06
CA PRO A 28 -10.88 5.63 -0.48
C PRO A 28 -11.17 5.79 -1.97
N ALA A 29 -10.39 6.58 -2.71
CA ALA A 29 -10.59 6.77 -4.14
C ALA A 29 -9.90 5.71 -5.00
N VAL A 30 -9.05 4.87 -4.41
CA VAL A 30 -8.34 3.81 -5.14
C VAL A 30 -9.18 2.55 -5.15
N ARG A 31 -9.33 1.93 -6.33
CA ARG A 31 -9.99 0.64 -6.48
C ARG A 31 -9.11 -0.33 -7.25
N MET A 32 -9.12 -1.59 -6.80
CA MET A 32 -8.43 -2.70 -7.44
C MET A 32 -9.36 -3.91 -7.44
N GLN A 33 -9.28 -4.77 -8.46
CA GLN A 33 -10.24 -5.88 -8.63
C GLN A 33 -10.30 -6.85 -7.44
N TYR A 34 -9.20 -6.94 -6.67
CA TYR A 34 -8.98 -7.93 -5.63
C TYR A 34 -9.11 -7.37 -4.21
N ALA A 35 -9.45 -6.09 -4.04
CA ALA A 35 -9.58 -5.46 -2.72
C ALA A 35 -10.78 -4.52 -2.66
N SER A 36 -11.65 -4.72 -1.67
CA SER A 36 -12.82 -3.87 -1.41
C SER A 36 -12.45 -2.55 -0.73
N SER A 37 -11.29 -2.50 -0.06
CA SER A 37 -10.75 -1.31 0.60
C SER A 37 -9.24 -1.33 0.54
N LEU A 38 -8.65 -0.16 0.30
CA LEU A 38 -7.20 0.05 0.25
C LEU A 38 -6.78 1.08 1.30
N VAL A 39 -5.58 0.86 1.82
CA VAL A 39 -4.88 1.79 2.69
C VAL A 39 -3.59 2.22 2.02
N PHE A 40 -3.14 3.42 2.35
CA PHE A 40 -1.88 3.98 1.90
C PHE A 40 -0.90 3.99 3.06
N LYS A 41 0.25 3.33 2.92
CA LYS A 41 1.37 3.48 3.85
C LYS A 41 2.32 4.54 3.31
N GLU A 42 2.43 5.65 4.02
CA GLU A 42 3.41 6.71 3.75
C GLU A 42 4.65 6.51 4.62
N TYR A 43 5.84 6.57 4.02
CA TYR A 43 7.10 6.60 4.76
C TYR A 43 7.39 7.99 5.33
N ARG A 44 7.96 8.02 6.54
CA ARG A 44 8.48 9.26 7.13
C ARG A 44 9.66 9.79 6.31
N ALA A 45 9.82 11.11 6.27
CA ALA A 45 10.82 11.76 5.41
C ALA A 45 12.26 11.30 5.65
N ASP A 46 12.62 11.03 6.91
CA ASP A 46 13.93 10.50 7.30
C ASP A 46 14.15 9.05 6.82
N VAL A 47 13.09 8.25 6.77
CA VAL A 47 13.14 6.88 6.22
C VAL A 47 13.19 6.91 4.70
N ARG A 48 12.49 7.85 4.06
CA ARG A 48 12.44 7.98 2.58
C ARG A 48 13.81 8.14 1.95
N ALA A 49 14.72 8.85 2.60
CA ALA A 49 16.08 9.08 2.10
C ALA A 49 16.91 7.79 1.93
N GLY A 50 16.58 6.72 2.66
CA GLY A 50 17.28 5.43 2.61
C GLY A 50 16.52 4.34 1.86
N LEU A 51 15.40 4.66 1.21
CA LEU A 51 14.61 3.63 0.51
C LEU A 51 15.31 3.19 -0.77
N ASP A 52 15.44 1.88 -0.93
CA ASP A 52 15.68 1.28 -2.24
C ASP A 52 14.34 1.17 -3.00
N VAL A 53 14.11 2.11 -3.91
CA VAL A 53 12.87 2.17 -4.69
C VAL A 53 12.73 0.94 -5.60
N SER A 54 13.83 0.35 -6.07
CA SER A 54 13.77 -0.82 -6.95
C SER A 54 13.17 -2.04 -6.24
N VAL A 55 13.48 -2.19 -4.95
CA VAL A 55 12.89 -3.24 -4.09
C VAL A 55 11.39 -3.00 -3.90
N LEU A 56 10.97 -1.75 -3.73
CA LEU A 56 9.54 -1.43 -3.61
C LEU A 56 8.80 -1.73 -4.92
N GLU A 57 9.37 -1.35 -6.07
CA GLU A 57 8.79 -1.64 -7.40
C GLU A 57 8.67 -3.14 -7.67
N ALA A 58 9.61 -3.95 -7.18
CA ALA A 58 9.57 -5.39 -7.32
C ALA A 58 8.37 -6.04 -6.60
N MET A 59 7.78 -5.40 -5.58
CA MET A 59 6.68 -5.99 -4.81
C MET A 59 5.36 -6.05 -5.60
N PRO A 60 4.83 -4.95 -6.20
CA PRO A 60 3.71 -5.02 -7.13
C PRO A 60 4.01 -5.88 -8.36
N ALA A 61 5.22 -5.76 -8.93
CA ALA A 61 5.61 -6.55 -10.09
C ALA A 61 5.57 -8.06 -9.81
N TYR A 62 5.97 -8.47 -8.60
CA TYR A 62 5.82 -9.85 -8.16
C TYR A 62 4.36 -10.28 -8.10
N LEU A 63 3.47 -9.48 -7.49
CA LEU A 63 2.03 -9.77 -7.45
C LEU A 63 1.44 -9.94 -8.85
N GLU A 64 1.80 -9.06 -9.78
CA GLU A 64 1.34 -9.10 -11.18
C GLU A 64 1.89 -10.30 -11.97
N SER A 65 3.05 -10.83 -11.57
CA SER A 65 3.64 -12.02 -12.20
C SER A 65 2.97 -13.34 -11.79
N LEU A 66 2.21 -13.34 -10.70
CA LEU A 66 1.60 -14.56 -10.17
C LEU A 66 0.35 -14.96 -10.95
N PRO A 67 0.05 -16.27 -11.05
CA PRO A 67 -1.27 -16.73 -11.42
C PRO A 67 -2.34 -16.12 -10.49
N PHE A 68 -3.52 -15.84 -11.02
CA PHE A 68 -4.59 -15.16 -10.28
C PHE A 68 -4.87 -15.79 -8.91
N SER A 69 -4.97 -17.12 -8.82
CA SER A 69 -5.21 -17.83 -7.55
C SER A 69 -4.10 -17.62 -6.53
N ALA A 70 -2.83 -17.63 -6.96
CA ALA A 70 -1.68 -17.41 -6.08
C ALA A 70 -1.59 -15.95 -5.64
N GLY A 71 -1.90 -14.99 -6.52
CA GLY A 71 -2.00 -13.57 -6.15
C GLY A 71 -3.09 -13.32 -5.11
N MET A 72 -4.27 -13.94 -5.29
CA MET A 72 -5.36 -13.86 -4.31
C MET A 72 -4.96 -14.49 -2.97
N GLU A 73 -4.24 -15.62 -2.99
CA GLU A 73 -3.73 -16.24 -1.77
C GLU A 73 -2.75 -15.32 -1.02
N LEU A 74 -1.81 -14.68 -1.73
CA LEU A 74 -0.87 -13.73 -1.13
C LEU A 74 -1.59 -12.56 -0.46
N LEU A 75 -2.57 -11.98 -1.13
CA LEU A 75 -3.36 -10.86 -0.62
C LEU A 75 -4.27 -11.26 0.55
N SER A 76 -4.74 -12.51 0.60
CA SER A 76 -5.54 -13.01 1.72
C SER A 76 -4.74 -13.17 3.02
N ARG A 77 -3.42 -13.31 2.91
CA ARG A 77 -2.51 -13.62 4.03
C ARG A 77 -1.61 -12.45 4.44
N SER A 78 -1.57 -11.39 3.64
CA SER A 78 -0.64 -10.28 3.87
C SER A 78 -1.19 -8.95 3.35
N ALA A 79 -0.82 -7.86 4.01
CA ALA A 79 -1.02 -6.51 3.50
C ALA A 79 0.07 -6.19 2.45
N TRP A 80 0.07 -6.94 1.34
CA TRP A 80 1.09 -6.87 0.31
C TRP A 80 1.03 -5.53 -0.47
N PRO A 81 2.16 -4.89 -0.80
CA PRO A 81 2.17 -3.70 -1.64
C PRO A 81 1.65 -3.98 -3.05
N CYS A 82 0.62 -3.26 -3.46
CA CYS A 82 -0.05 -3.45 -4.74
C CYS A 82 0.28 -2.38 -5.77
N ARG A 83 0.66 -1.18 -5.32
CA ARG A 83 1.06 -0.09 -6.21
C ARG A 83 1.81 0.99 -5.44
N LEU A 84 2.85 1.54 -6.03
CA LEU A 84 3.60 2.64 -5.42
C LEU A 84 2.83 3.95 -5.53
N VAL A 85 3.06 4.82 -4.56
CA VAL A 85 2.50 6.18 -4.51
C VAL A 85 3.63 7.18 -4.55
N GLU A 86 3.45 8.24 -5.34
CA GLU A 86 4.39 9.34 -5.47
C GLU A 86 3.77 10.71 -5.17
N SER A 87 4.62 11.61 -4.71
CA SER A 87 4.37 13.06 -4.64
C SER A 87 5.49 13.74 -5.41
N ASP A 88 5.13 14.56 -6.40
CA ASP A 88 6.09 15.31 -7.22
C ASP A 88 7.20 14.43 -7.82
N GLY A 89 6.82 13.23 -8.29
CA GLY A 89 7.73 12.25 -8.89
C GLY A 89 8.59 11.45 -7.89
N VAL A 90 8.48 11.73 -6.59
CA VAL A 90 9.19 11.03 -5.53
C VAL A 90 8.29 9.96 -4.91
N VAL A 91 8.77 8.72 -4.83
CA VAL A 91 8.05 7.64 -4.15
C VAL A 91 7.96 7.96 -2.66
N VAL A 92 6.72 8.07 -2.17
CA VAL A 92 6.42 8.36 -0.77
C VAL A 92 5.88 7.15 -0.03
N GLY A 93 5.46 6.11 -0.74
CA GLY A 93 4.88 4.92 -0.13
C GLY A 93 4.20 4.00 -1.14
N PHE A 94 3.22 3.24 -0.67
CA PHE A 94 2.44 2.32 -1.50
C PHE A 94 1.02 2.13 -0.95
N VAL A 95 0.11 1.74 -1.83
CA VAL A 95 -1.21 1.22 -1.45
C VAL A 95 -1.18 -0.29 -1.31
N MET A 96 -1.98 -0.80 -0.37
CA MET A 96 -2.14 -2.22 -0.07
C MET A 96 -3.58 -2.47 0.44
N PRO A 97 -4.08 -3.72 0.42
CA PRO A 97 -5.36 -4.06 1.03
C PRO A 97 -5.44 -3.61 2.48
N ALA A 98 -6.58 -3.07 2.87
CA ALA A 98 -6.89 -2.87 4.28
C ALA A 98 -6.88 -4.23 5.00
N ILE A 99 -6.42 -4.25 6.25
CA ILE A 99 -6.52 -5.45 7.09
C ILE A 99 -8.00 -5.81 7.22
N PRO A 100 -8.41 -7.06 6.94
CA PRO A 100 -9.80 -7.46 7.08
C PRO A 100 -10.29 -7.39 8.55
N PRO A 101 -11.56 -7.05 8.81
CA PRO A 101 -12.12 -6.88 10.16
C PRO A 101 -11.92 -8.10 11.08
N GLU A 102 -11.91 -9.32 10.53
CA GLU A 102 -11.72 -10.57 11.26
C GLU A 102 -10.35 -10.70 11.93
N PHE A 103 -9.35 -9.90 11.51
CA PHE A 103 -8.03 -9.86 12.14
C PHE A 103 -7.91 -8.81 13.25
N PHE A 104 -8.95 -8.01 13.50
CA PHE A 104 -8.96 -7.06 14.60
C PHE A 104 -9.51 -7.72 15.87
N VAL A 105 -8.76 -7.59 16.97
CA VAL A 105 -9.16 -8.07 18.29
C VAL A 105 -9.26 -6.90 19.25
N GLN A 106 -10.35 -6.83 20.01
CA GLN A 106 -10.47 -5.85 21.08
C GLN A 106 -9.65 -6.30 22.29
N MET A 107 -8.65 -5.49 22.64
CA MET A 107 -7.91 -5.66 23.89
C MET A 107 -8.67 -4.93 25.01
N ARG A 108 -8.78 -5.59 26.18
CA ARG A 108 -9.40 -5.03 27.39
C ARG A 108 -8.33 -4.54 28.35
#